data_AF-A0A9X6FY21-F1
#
_entry.id   AF-A0A9X6FY21-F1
#
_cell.length_a   1.000
_cell.length_b   1.000
_cell.length_c   1.000
_cell.angle_alpha   90.00
_cell.angle_beta   90.00
_cell.angle_gamma   90.00
#
_symmetry.space_group_name_H-M   'P 1'
#
loop_
_entity.id
_entity.type
_entity.pdbx_description
1 polymer ?
#
loop_
_entity_poly.entity_id
_entity_poly.type
_entity_poly.pdbx_seq_one_letter_code
_entity_poly.pdbx_strand_id
1 'polypeptide(L)'
;MSTIKEFIPFIIPILTAVIGYIVGQKTNKVNRFFNQSENNLKTVIEPLFLSIKLIKREESSFKKEQLLNKLFESYLYEYKGIYQIGNKDLIDAFFRLEELYHDFKKEKTEDKWIEFWIELEYFYAWIEKEYWLNFYTLYREYKWYLISLNRNIFIRITFDTLRFFKDFVNFLSSLSLGFILFSLYDKFLEAFFNNKILPEGSLKFSILLLVFCMTLYAIVNVLSGFNPDSSQKKDYIEKLVSKHIGKNKKFEQQIKIPKMYK
;
A
#
# COMPACT_ATOMS: atom_id res chain seq x y z
N MET A 1 -49.92 17.52 -7.61
CA MET A 1 -48.80 16.65 -7.17
C MET A 1 -47.81 16.57 -8.32
N SER A 2 -46.77 17.42 -8.36
CA SER A 2 -45.67 17.20 -9.29
C SER A 2 -45.01 15.90 -8.86
N THR A 3 -45.08 14.92 -9.75
CA THR A 3 -44.53 13.60 -9.43
C THR A 3 -43.01 13.73 -9.48
N ILE A 4 -42.30 13.09 -8.56
CA ILE A 4 -40.81 13.01 -8.54
C ILE A 4 -40.23 12.70 -9.93
N LYS A 5 -41.00 12.01 -10.79
CA LYS A 5 -40.72 11.74 -12.20
C LYS A 5 -40.36 12.98 -13.04
N GLU A 6 -40.93 14.15 -12.77
CA GLU A 6 -40.63 15.40 -13.48
C GLU A 6 -39.23 15.94 -13.16
N PHE A 7 -38.68 15.60 -12.00
CA PHE A 7 -37.34 16.01 -11.57
C PHE A 7 -36.25 15.01 -11.94
N ILE A 8 -36.61 13.77 -12.30
CA ILE A 8 -35.67 12.71 -12.72
C ILE A 8 -34.70 13.18 -13.83
N PRO A 9 -35.16 13.87 -14.90
CA PRO A 9 -34.27 14.34 -15.97
C PRO A 9 -33.24 15.38 -15.51
N PHE A 10 -33.44 16.04 -14.38
CA PHE A 10 -32.49 17.00 -13.80
C PHE A 10 -31.60 16.35 -12.75
N ILE A 11 -32.15 15.44 -11.94
CA ILE A 11 -31.42 14.73 -10.88
C ILE A 11 -30.39 13.77 -11.47
N ILE A 12 -30.74 13.00 -12.50
CA ILE A 12 -29.85 11.99 -13.10
C ILE A 12 -28.56 12.63 -13.66
N PRO A 13 -28.60 13.69 -14.49
CA PRO A 13 -27.39 14.32 -15.01
C PRO A 13 -26.51 14.91 -13.91
N ILE A 14 -27.11 15.54 -12.88
CA ILE A 14 -26.36 16.12 -11.76
C ILE A 14 -25.64 15.02 -10.98
N LEU A 15 -26.34 13.93 -10.62
CA LEU A 15 -25.73 12.79 -9.93
C LEU A 15 -24.64 12.14 -10.79
N THR A 16 -24.89 11.98 -12.09
CA THR A 16 -23.92 11.40 -13.03
C THR A 16 -22.66 12.26 -13.13
N ALA A 17 -22.81 13.59 -13.21
CA ALA A 17 -21.69 14.52 -13.22
C ALA A 17 -20.88 14.49 -11.92
N VAL A 18 -21.56 14.43 -10.76
CA VAL A 18 -20.90 14.33 -9.45
C VAL A 18 -20.13 13.02 -9.32
N ILE A 19 -20.75 11.89 -9.68
CA ILE A 19 -20.09 10.58 -9.67
C ILE A 19 -18.89 10.58 -10.63
N GLY A 20 -19.08 11.06 -11.86
CA GLY A 20 -18.02 11.16 -12.86
C GLY A 20 -16.85 12.01 -12.38
N TYR A 21 -17.12 13.13 -11.71
CA TYR A 21 -16.09 13.99 -11.12
C TYR A 21 -15.34 13.30 -9.98
N ILE A 22 -16.05 12.67 -9.03
CA ILE A 22 -15.44 11.97 -7.89
C ILE A 22 -14.58 10.80 -8.39
N VAL A 23 -15.10 10.00 -9.32
CA VAL A 23 -14.38 8.87 -9.92
C VAL A 23 -13.17 9.37 -10.69
N GLY A 24 -13.31 10.40 -11.53
CA GLY A 24 -12.21 10.99 -12.29
C GLY A 24 -11.10 11.54 -11.41
N GLN A 25 -11.45 12.30 -10.35
CA GLN A 25 -10.48 12.81 -9.38
C GLN A 25 -9.76 11.68 -8.64
N LYS A 26 -10.49 10.64 -8.22
CA LYS A 26 -9.90 9.48 -7.54
C LYS A 26 -8.92 8.76 -8.45
N THR A 27 -9.30 8.48 -9.70
CA THR A 27 -8.45 7.84 -10.69
C THR A 27 -7.19 8.67 -10.96
N ASN A 28 -7.32 9.99 -11.11
CA ASN A 28 -6.17 10.87 -11.33
C ASN A 28 -5.21 10.89 -10.15
N LYS A 29 -5.72 10.95 -8.91
CA LYS A 29 -4.88 10.88 -7.70
C LYS A 29 -4.15 9.54 -7.59
N VAL A 30 -4.85 8.44 -7.88
CA VAL A 30 -4.27 7.09 -7.89
C VAL A 30 -3.18 6.96 -8.95
N ASN A 31 -3.42 7.44 -10.17
CA ASN A 31 -2.41 7.43 -11.24
C ASN A 31 -1.19 8.26 -10.88
N ARG A 32 -1.37 9.45 -10.30
CA ARG A 32 -0.25 10.27 -9.80
C ARG A 32 0.55 9.54 -8.73
N PHE A 33 -0.12 8.88 -7.79
CA PHE A 33 0.54 8.08 -6.75
C PHE A 33 1.37 6.94 -7.35
N PHE A 34 0.83 6.19 -8.31
CA PHE A 34 1.56 5.12 -8.98
C PHE A 34 2.77 5.65 -9.75
N ASN A 35 2.60 6.72 -10.54
CA ASN A 35 3.71 7.34 -11.27
C ASN A 35 4.81 7.86 -10.34
N GLN A 36 4.42 8.48 -9.21
CA GLN A 36 5.38 8.95 -8.22
C GLN A 36 6.10 7.79 -7.52
N SER A 37 5.39 6.71 -7.20
CA SER A 37 5.97 5.52 -6.58
C SER A 37 6.93 4.80 -7.55
N GLU A 38 6.58 4.74 -8.83
CA GLU A 38 7.43 4.18 -9.88
C GLU A 38 8.71 5.00 -10.07
N ASN A 39 8.57 6.32 -10.15
CA ASN A 39 9.71 7.23 -10.25
C ASN A 39 10.61 7.08 -9.03
N ASN A 40 10.06 7.21 -7.81
CA ASN A 40 10.82 7.03 -6.57
C ASN A 40 11.55 5.68 -6.51
N LEU A 41 10.86 4.59 -6.87
CA LEU A 41 11.48 3.27 -6.92
C LEU A 41 12.70 3.26 -7.84
N LYS A 42 12.56 3.74 -9.08
CA LYS A 42 13.62 3.71 -10.09
C LYS A 42 14.76 4.69 -9.82
N THR A 43 14.47 5.88 -9.31
CA THR A 43 15.45 6.96 -9.19
C THR A 43 16.16 6.97 -7.85
N VAL A 44 15.53 6.46 -6.78
CA VAL A 44 16.04 6.61 -5.41
C VAL A 44 16.16 5.26 -4.71
N ILE A 45 15.06 4.51 -4.55
CA ILE A 45 15.06 3.31 -3.71
C ILE A 45 15.89 2.18 -4.32
N GLU A 46 15.70 1.89 -5.61
CA GLU A 46 16.42 0.82 -6.31
C GLU A 46 17.93 1.09 -6.38
N PRO A 47 18.42 2.28 -6.82
CA PRO A 47 19.85 2.53 -6.85
C PRO A 47 20.46 2.51 -5.45
N LEU A 48 19.74 2.94 -4.41
CA LEU A 48 20.22 2.91 -3.02
C LEU A 48 20.35 1.47 -2.51
N PHE A 49 19.29 0.67 -2.69
CA PHE A 49 19.29 -0.76 -2.34
C PHE A 49 20.41 -1.52 -3.04
N LEU A 50 20.56 -1.35 -4.35
CA LEU A 50 21.59 -2.03 -5.14
C LEU A 50 23.00 -1.58 -4.76
N SER A 51 23.19 -0.29 -4.49
CA SER A 51 24.50 0.25 -4.12
C SER A 51 24.96 -0.29 -2.76
N ILE A 52 24.09 -0.33 -1.75
CA ILE A 52 24.40 -0.92 -0.44
C ILE A 52 24.65 -2.43 -0.58
N LYS A 53 23.86 -3.12 -1.40
CA LYS A 53 24.06 -4.55 -1.70
C LYS A 53 25.42 -4.82 -2.34
N LEU A 54 25.90 -3.94 -3.22
CA LEU A 54 27.23 -4.02 -3.81
C LEU A 54 28.33 -3.78 -2.77
N ILE A 55 28.19 -2.74 -1.94
CA ILE A 55 29.14 -2.44 -0.83
C ILE A 55 29.29 -3.63 0.11
N LYS A 56 28.18 -4.29 0.47
CA LYS A 56 28.19 -5.44 1.36
C LYS A 56 28.89 -6.66 0.76
N ARG A 57 28.77 -6.86 -0.55
CA ARG A 57 29.34 -8.01 -1.29
C ARG A 57 30.82 -7.85 -1.61
N GLU A 58 31.29 -6.61 -1.72
CA GLU A 58 32.72 -6.35 -1.93
C GLU A 58 33.53 -6.98 -0.79
N GLU A 59 34.72 -7.48 -1.08
CA GLU A 59 35.59 -8.09 -0.05
C GLU A 59 36.71 -7.13 0.34
N SER A 60 37.19 -6.33 -0.62
CA SER A 60 38.25 -5.37 -0.40
C SER A 60 37.77 -4.18 0.44
N SER A 61 38.34 -4.00 1.63
CA SER A 61 38.03 -2.87 2.52
C SER A 61 38.28 -1.51 1.85
N PHE A 62 39.31 -1.39 1.01
CA PHE A 62 39.60 -0.18 0.24
C PHE A 62 38.49 0.11 -0.78
N LYS A 63 38.07 -0.89 -1.56
CA LYS A 63 36.96 -0.72 -2.52
C LYS A 63 35.63 -0.44 -1.82
N LYS A 64 35.37 -1.06 -0.66
CA LYS A 64 34.18 -0.77 0.16
C LYS A 64 34.10 0.71 0.51
N GLU A 65 35.19 1.28 1.00
CA GLU A 65 35.25 2.69 1.34
C GLU A 65 35.01 3.57 0.11
N GLN A 66 35.64 3.26 -1.03
CA GLN A 66 35.38 3.99 -2.28
C GLN A 66 33.91 3.96 -2.69
N LEU A 67 33.26 2.79 -2.57
CA LEU A 67 31.84 2.64 -2.85
C LEU A 67 30.96 3.39 -1.85
N LEU A 68 31.34 3.44 -0.58
CA LEU A 68 30.65 4.21 0.47
C LEU A 68 30.76 5.72 0.20
N ASN A 69 31.94 6.23 -0.12
CA ASN A 69 32.13 7.62 -0.51
C ASN A 69 31.24 7.96 -1.71
N LYS A 70 31.29 7.13 -2.76
CA LYS A 70 30.46 7.31 -3.96
C LYS A 70 28.97 7.27 -3.65
N LEU A 71 28.53 6.41 -2.73
CA LEU A 71 27.13 6.34 -2.30
C LEU A 71 26.70 7.69 -1.73
N PHE A 72 27.33 8.15 -0.65
CA PHE A 72 26.94 9.39 0.02
C PHE A 72 27.10 10.61 -0.88
N GLU A 73 28.18 10.70 -1.66
CA GLU A 73 28.40 11.80 -2.60
C GLU A 73 27.26 11.89 -3.61
N SER A 74 26.86 10.75 -4.18
CA SER A 74 25.83 10.72 -5.20
C SER A 74 24.44 11.05 -4.66
N TYR A 75 24.18 10.85 -3.38
CA TYR A 75 22.87 11.12 -2.77
C TYR A 75 22.77 12.51 -2.14
N LEU A 76 23.88 13.06 -1.65
CA LEU A 76 23.93 14.38 -1.01
C LEU A 76 24.33 15.50 -1.96
N TYR A 77 25.33 15.29 -2.84
CA TYR A 77 25.80 16.35 -3.75
C TYR A 77 25.06 16.35 -5.09
N GLU A 78 24.74 15.18 -5.64
CA GLU A 78 24.02 15.09 -6.93
C GLU A 78 22.48 15.20 -6.75
N TYR A 79 21.99 15.48 -5.54
CA TYR A 79 20.58 15.65 -5.21
C TYR A 79 19.68 14.55 -5.82
N LYS A 80 20.02 13.27 -5.62
CA LYS A 80 19.24 12.12 -6.11
C LYS A 80 17.86 11.94 -5.46
N GLY A 81 17.32 13.00 -4.88
CA GLY A 81 15.92 13.03 -4.50
C GLY A 81 15.60 12.18 -3.29
N ILE A 82 16.46 12.12 -2.27
CA ILE A 82 16.14 11.46 -0.98
C ILE A 82 14.78 11.94 -0.44
N TYR A 83 14.44 13.22 -0.64
CA TYR A 83 13.13 13.80 -0.28
C TYR A 83 11.93 13.14 -0.97
N GLN A 84 12.15 12.38 -2.06
CA GLN A 84 11.12 11.64 -2.77
C GLN A 84 10.71 10.37 -2.03
N ILE A 85 11.55 9.86 -1.11
CA ILE A 85 11.23 8.72 -0.25
C ILE A 85 10.03 9.11 0.63
N GLY A 86 8.91 8.39 0.46
CA GLY A 86 7.68 8.70 1.20
C GLY A 86 7.74 8.38 2.70
N ASN A 87 8.77 7.65 3.13
CA ASN A 87 9.00 7.27 4.52
C ASN A 87 10.05 8.19 5.17
N LYS A 88 9.58 9.10 6.04
CA LYS A 88 10.44 10.04 6.77
C LYS A 88 11.49 9.33 7.63
N ASP A 89 11.13 8.24 8.31
CA ASP A 89 12.06 7.52 9.18
C ASP A 89 13.25 6.95 8.40
N LEU A 90 13.01 6.59 7.13
CA LEU A 90 14.05 6.08 6.24
C LEU A 90 14.99 7.22 5.77
N ILE A 91 14.45 8.42 5.57
CA ILE A 91 15.26 9.62 5.29
C ILE A 91 16.14 9.95 6.49
N ASP A 92 15.56 10.00 7.68
CA ASP A 92 16.29 10.31 8.92
C ASP A 92 17.38 9.25 9.20
N ALA A 93 17.08 7.97 8.94
CA ALA A 93 18.05 6.89 9.05
C ALA A 93 19.20 7.02 8.04
N PHE A 94 18.95 7.50 6.82
CA PHE A 94 20.00 7.75 5.84
C PHE A 94 20.95 8.87 6.31
N PHE A 95 20.41 9.98 6.82
CA PHE A 95 21.24 11.08 7.32
C PHE A 95 22.06 10.67 8.54
N ARG A 96 21.46 9.90 9.47
CA ARG A 96 22.20 9.36 10.61
C ARG A 96 23.32 8.41 10.18
N LEU A 97 23.08 7.60 9.16
CA LEU A 97 24.08 6.69 8.62
C LEU A 97 25.26 7.46 8.00
N GLU A 98 24.99 8.58 7.34
CA GLU A 98 26.02 9.46 6.80
C GLU A 98 26.83 10.15 7.90
N GLU A 99 26.15 10.65 8.95
CA GLU A 99 26.81 11.26 10.10
C GLU A 99 27.78 10.29 10.77
N LEU A 100 27.36 9.05 11.02
CA LEU A 100 28.21 7.99 11.57
C LEU A 100 29.40 7.68 10.66
N TYR A 101 29.20 7.67 9.34
CA TYR A 101 30.28 7.43 8.38
C TYR A 101 31.30 8.58 8.38
N HIS A 102 30.82 9.81 8.41
CA HIS A 102 31.67 11.00 8.47
C HIS A 102 32.47 11.08 9.78
N ASP A 103 31.83 10.72 10.91
CA ASP A 103 32.48 10.61 12.21
C ASP A 103 33.56 9.54 12.23
N PHE A 104 33.30 8.38 11.64
CA PHE A 104 34.31 7.35 11.42
C PHE A 104 35.47 7.88 10.55
N LYS A 105 35.20 8.63 9.48
CA LYS A 105 36.24 9.15 8.58
C LYS A 105 37.18 10.14 9.27
N LYS A 106 36.69 10.89 10.27
CA LYS A 106 37.47 11.83 11.08
C LYS A 106 38.37 11.14 12.09
N GLU A 107 37.80 10.24 12.89
CA GLU A 107 38.51 9.66 14.05
C GLU A 107 39.19 8.33 13.74
N LYS A 108 38.66 7.58 12.76
CA LYS A 108 39.14 6.25 12.35
C LYS A 108 39.31 5.29 13.52
N THR A 109 38.33 5.25 14.42
CA THR A 109 38.26 4.30 15.54
C THR A 109 37.47 3.05 15.15
N GLU A 110 37.85 1.90 15.72
CA GLU A 110 37.19 0.62 15.47
C GLU A 110 35.74 0.60 15.97
N ASP A 111 35.48 1.23 17.13
CA ASP A 111 34.13 1.32 17.70
C ASP A 111 33.15 2.06 16.77
N LYS A 112 33.57 3.18 16.19
CA LYS A 112 32.75 3.93 15.21
C LYS A 112 32.55 3.16 13.91
N TRP A 113 33.54 2.38 13.50
CA TRP A 113 33.39 1.49 12.34
C TRP A 113 32.35 0.41 12.59
N ILE A 114 32.40 -0.23 13.76
CA ILE A 114 31.42 -1.23 14.19
C ILE A 114 30.02 -0.62 14.23
N GLU A 115 29.87 0.55 14.87
CA GLU A 115 28.59 1.25 14.99
C GLU A 115 28.01 1.58 13.61
N PHE A 116 28.83 2.12 12.71
CA PHE A 116 28.44 2.42 11.33
C PHE A 116 27.92 1.17 10.61
N TRP A 117 28.63 0.03 10.67
CA TRP A 117 28.20 -1.18 9.97
C TRP A 117 26.92 -1.79 10.54
N ILE A 118 26.71 -1.70 11.84
CA ILE A 118 25.47 -2.14 12.49
C ILE A 118 24.30 -1.31 11.98
N GLU A 119 24.42 0.02 11.97
CA GLU A 119 23.36 0.90 11.46
C GLU A 119 23.19 0.76 9.93
N LEU A 120 24.25 0.50 9.17
CA LEU A 120 24.17 0.19 7.74
C LEU A 120 23.35 -1.08 7.48
N GLU A 121 23.49 -2.12 8.31
CA GLU A 121 22.70 -3.35 8.20
C GLU A 121 21.22 -3.11 8.51
N TYR A 122 20.92 -2.35 9.55
CA TYR A 122 19.55 -1.96 9.86
C TYR A 122 18.93 -1.15 8.71
N PHE A 123 19.68 -0.17 8.20
CA PHE A 123 19.27 0.63 7.07
C PHE A 123 19.06 -0.22 5.82
N TYR A 124 19.95 -1.17 5.54
CA TYR A 124 19.84 -2.11 4.43
C TYR A 124 18.56 -2.93 4.50
N ALA A 125 18.22 -3.47 5.67
CA ALA A 125 17.00 -4.23 5.87
C ALA A 125 15.74 -3.37 5.65
N TRP A 126 15.77 -2.11 6.09
CA TRP A 126 14.67 -1.17 5.89
C TRP A 126 14.49 -0.78 4.43
N ILE A 127 15.58 -0.45 3.71
CA ILE A 127 15.49 -0.10 2.28
C ILE A 127 15.11 -1.32 1.43
N GLU A 128 15.56 -2.52 1.77
CA GLU A 128 15.13 -3.75 1.10
C GLU A 128 13.63 -3.97 1.25
N LYS A 129 13.10 -3.79 2.47
CA LYS A 129 11.67 -3.87 2.73
C LYS A 129 10.89 -2.83 1.92
N GLU A 130 11.36 -1.59 1.89
CA GLU A 130 10.72 -0.51 1.14
C GLU A 130 10.76 -0.76 -0.37
N TYR A 131 11.88 -1.28 -0.89
CA TYR A 131 12.03 -1.71 -2.28
C TYR A 131 10.98 -2.76 -2.67
N TRP A 132 10.89 -3.85 -1.91
CA TRP A 132 9.93 -4.91 -2.20
C TRP A 132 8.49 -4.45 -2.02
N LEU A 133 8.21 -3.59 -1.03
CA LEU A 133 6.89 -3.00 -0.85
C LEU A 133 6.45 -2.16 -2.06
N ASN A 134 7.33 -1.29 -2.57
CA ASN A 134 7.06 -0.49 -3.75
C ASN A 134 6.91 -1.37 -4.99
N PHE A 135 7.81 -2.34 -5.17
CA PHE A 135 7.74 -3.31 -6.27
C PHE A 135 6.41 -4.07 -6.26
N TYR A 136 6.02 -4.68 -5.15
CA TYR A 136 4.76 -5.42 -5.07
C TYR A 136 3.52 -4.52 -5.22
N THR A 137 3.58 -3.27 -4.77
CA THR A 137 2.50 -2.30 -4.97
C THR A 137 2.33 -1.96 -6.45
N LEU A 138 3.42 -1.63 -7.15
CA LEU A 138 3.41 -1.29 -8.58
C LEU A 138 2.99 -2.47 -9.46
N TYR A 139 3.52 -3.67 -9.15
CA TYR A 139 3.27 -4.88 -9.93
C TYR A 139 2.14 -5.74 -9.36
N ARG A 140 1.31 -5.20 -8.45
CA ARG A 140 0.20 -5.95 -7.83
C ARG A 140 -0.73 -6.53 -8.88
N GLU A 141 -1.06 -5.71 -9.88
CA GLU A 141 -1.98 -6.09 -10.96
C GLU A 141 -1.26 -6.80 -12.10
N TYR A 142 0.08 -6.79 -12.14
CA TYR A 142 0.86 -7.39 -13.23
C TYR A 142 0.60 -8.90 -13.37
N LYS A 143 0.59 -9.65 -12.26
CA LYS A 143 0.25 -11.08 -12.28
C LYS A 143 -1.17 -11.31 -12.81
N TRP A 144 -2.11 -10.46 -12.42
CA TRP A 144 -3.48 -10.54 -12.89
C TRP A 144 -3.57 -10.24 -14.39
N TYR A 145 -2.90 -9.20 -14.88
CA TYR A 145 -2.81 -8.89 -16.31
C TYR A 145 -2.20 -10.06 -17.09
N LEU A 146 -1.12 -10.66 -16.59
CA LEU A 146 -0.44 -11.76 -17.26
C LEU A 146 -1.30 -13.03 -17.30
N ILE A 147 -1.99 -13.35 -16.20
CA ILE A 147 -2.96 -14.45 -16.14
C ILE A 147 -4.18 -14.17 -17.04
N SER A 148 -4.62 -12.91 -17.12
CA SER A 148 -5.75 -12.50 -17.93
C SER A 148 -5.42 -12.47 -19.43
N LEU A 149 -4.20 -12.12 -19.81
CA LEU A 149 -3.75 -12.06 -21.21
C LEU A 149 -3.46 -13.45 -21.78
N ASN A 150 -2.94 -14.37 -20.97
CA ASN A 150 -2.61 -15.74 -21.39
C ASN A 150 -3.81 -16.70 -21.37
N ARG A 151 -5.02 -16.22 -21.04
CA ARG A 151 -6.24 -17.04 -20.98
C ARG A 151 -7.20 -16.68 -22.11
N ASN A 152 -8.07 -17.64 -22.43
CA ASN A 152 -9.15 -17.44 -23.40
C ASN A 152 -10.01 -16.21 -23.03
N ILE A 153 -10.42 -15.43 -24.03
CA ILE A 153 -11.22 -14.20 -23.89
C ILE A 153 -12.46 -14.41 -23.00
N PHE A 154 -13.11 -15.57 -23.09
CA PHE A 154 -14.28 -15.90 -22.27
C PHE A 154 -13.94 -16.00 -20.77
N ILE A 155 -12.77 -16.55 -20.44
CA ILE A 155 -12.31 -16.66 -19.05
C ILE A 155 -11.97 -15.27 -18.49
N ARG A 156 -11.35 -14.42 -19.31
CA ARG A 156 -11.08 -13.01 -18.97
C ARG A 156 -12.36 -12.25 -18.66
N ILE A 157 -13.35 -12.30 -19.56
CA ILE A 157 -14.65 -11.65 -19.36
C ILE A 157 -15.33 -12.18 -18.09
N THR A 158 -15.25 -13.49 -17.83
CA THR A 158 -15.83 -14.09 -16.63
C THR A 158 -15.18 -13.53 -15.35
N PHE A 159 -13.85 -13.43 -15.30
CA PHE A 159 -13.16 -12.88 -14.12
C PHE A 159 -13.41 -11.37 -13.93
N ASP A 160 -13.42 -10.60 -15.01
CA ASP A 160 -13.77 -9.18 -14.98
C ASP A 160 -15.21 -8.98 -14.46
N THR A 161 -16.13 -9.82 -14.92
CA THR A 161 -17.52 -9.82 -14.47
C THR A 161 -17.62 -10.18 -13.00
N LEU A 162 -16.92 -11.22 -12.52
CA LEU A 162 -16.90 -11.59 -11.10
C LEU A 162 -16.32 -10.48 -10.22
N ARG A 163 -15.29 -9.77 -10.68
CA ARG A 163 -14.72 -8.60 -9.98
C ARG A 163 -15.76 -7.48 -9.87
N PHE A 164 -16.43 -7.16 -10.97
CA PHE A 164 -17.50 -6.18 -10.99
C PHE A 164 -18.64 -6.57 -10.04
N PHE A 165 -19.07 -7.84 -10.05
CA PHE A 165 -20.09 -8.35 -9.14
C PHE A 165 -19.68 -8.21 -7.67
N LYS A 166 -18.39 -8.44 -7.35
CA LYS A 166 -17.88 -8.26 -5.99
C LYS A 166 -17.97 -6.81 -5.53
N ASP A 167 -17.54 -5.87 -6.37
CA ASP A 167 -17.62 -4.45 -6.07
C ASP A 167 -19.08 -3.98 -5.97
N PHE A 168 -19.95 -4.50 -6.84
CA PHE A 168 -21.39 -4.23 -6.80
C PHE A 168 -22.04 -4.73 -5.51
N VAL A 169 -21.73 -5.96 -5.07
CA VAL A 169 -22.27 -6.51 -3.83
C VAL A 169 -21.73 -5.78 -2.60
N ASN A 170 -20.46 -5.34 -2.60
CA ASN A 170 -19.90 -4.47 -1.55
C ASN A 170 -20.66 -3.14 -1.46
N PHE A 171 -20.94 -2.52 -2.61
CA PHE A 171 -21.72 -1.29 -2.69
C PHE A 171 -23.15 -1.49 -2.17
N LEU A 172 -23.83 -2.56 -2.63
CA LEU A 172 -25.20 -2.87 -2.21
C LEU A 172 -25.29 -3.15 -0.71
N SER A 173 -24.30 -3.87 -0.15
CA SER A 173 -24.20 -4.13 1.29
C SER A 173 -24.02 -2.83 2.09
N SER A 174 -23.20 -1.91 1.59
CA SER A 174 -22.98 -0.60 2.22
C SER A 174 -24.25 0.26 2.19
N LEU A 175 -24.99 0.24 1.07
CA LEU A 175 -26.27 0.93 0.93
C LEU A 175 -27.33 0.34 1.86
N SER A 176 -27.38 -1.00 1.97
CA SER A 176 -28.28 -1.69 2.90
C SER A 176 -28.01 -1.33 4.36
N LEU A 177 -26.74 -1.24 4.77
CA LEU A 177 -26.36 -0.75 6.09
C LEU A 177 -26.84 0.69 6.33
N GLY A 178 -26.63 1.58 5.36
CA GLY A 178 -27.13 2.96 5.42
C GLY A 178 -28.66 3.01 5.58
N PHE A 179 -29.38 2.14 4.86
CA PHE A 179 -30.83 2.05 4.95
C PHE A 179 -31.33 1.52 6.31
N ILE A 180 -30.60 0.60 6.95
CA ILE A 180 -30.89 0.19 8.33
C ILE A 180 -30.71 1.36 9.29
N LEU A 181 -29.60 2.09 9.20
CA LEU A 181 -29.37 3.27 10.05
C LEU A 181 -30.48 4.30 9.89
N PHE A 182 -30.91 4.55 8.65
CA PHE A 182 -32.03 5.45 8.38
C PHE A 182 -33.36 4.93 8.93
N SER A 183 -33.63 3.62 8.83
CA SER A 183 -34.83 2.99 9.40
C SER A 183 -34.84 3.05 10.94
N LEU A 184 -33.67 2.93 11.58
CA LEU A 184 -33.53 3.08 13.03
C LEU A 184 -33.73 4.53 13.46
N TYR A 185 -33.19 5.48 12.68
CA TYR A 185 -33.41 6.90 12.91
C TYR A 185 -34.88 7.29 12.78
N ASP A 186 -35.60 6.77 11.79
CA ASP A 186 -37.04 6.99 11.64
C ASP A 186 -37.85 6.46 12.83
N LYS A 187 -37.51 5.27 13.34
CA LYS A 187 -38.11 4.74 14.58
C LYS A 187 -37.81 5.60 15.81
N PHE A 188 -36.61 6.17 15.89
CA PHE A 188 -36.26 7.11 16.94
C PHE A 188 -37.12 8.39 16.83
N LEU A 189 -37.33 8.91 15.62
CA LEU A 189 -38.23 10.05 15.40
C LEU A 189 -39.68 9.74 15.74
N GLU A 190 -40.17 8.54 15.40
CA GLU A 190 -41.52 8.09 15.77
C GLU A 190 -41.66 8.03 17.29
N ALA A 191 -40.66 7.48 18.01
CA ALA A 191 -40.70 7.32 19.46
C ALA A 191 -40.59 8.64 20.25
N PHE A 192 -39.78 9.61 19.79
CA PHE A 192 -39.49 10.84 20.54
C PHE A 192 -40.27 12.07 20.05
N PHE A 193 -40.64 12.10 18.77
CA PHE A 193 -41.24 13.27 18.13
C PHE A 193 -42.59 12.98 17.46
N ASN A 194 -43.12 11.75 17.55
CA ASN A 194 -44.34 11.29 16.87
C ASN A 194 -44.36 11.58 15.36
N ASN A 195 -43.18 11.70 14.75
CA ASN A 195 -43.00 11.98 13.34
C ASN A 195 -42.50 10.71 12.64
N LYS A 196 -43.28 10.22 11.67
CA LYS A 196 -42.96 9.03 10.89
C LYS A 196 -42.78 9.40 9.43
N ILE A 197 -41.61 9.08 8.88
CA ILE A 197 -41.25 9.38 7.49
C ILE A 197 -41.35 8.12 6.64
N LEU A 198 -40.98 6.95 7.18
CA LEU A 198 -40.99 5.70 6.41
C LEU A 198 -42.28 4.87 6.59
N PRO A 199 -42.64 4.05 5.58
CA PRO A 199 -43.73 3.10 5.69
C PRO A 199 -43.50 2.06 6.79
N GLU A 200 -44.59 1.50 7.31
CA GLU A 200 -44.52 0.41 8.29
C GLU A 200 -43.82 -0.82 7.69
N GLY A 201 -42.98 -1.47 8.50
CA GLY A 201 -42.19 -2.62 8.06
C GLY A 201 -40.88 -2.27 7.34
N SER A 202 -40.55 -0.99 7.17
CA SER A 202 -39.25 -0.51 6.63
C SER A 202 -38.04 -1.16 7.30
N LEU A 203 -38.05 -1.29 8.64
CA LEU A 203 -36.99 -1.96 9.40
C LEU A 203 -36.90 -3.46 9.09
N LYS A 204 -38.04 -4.15 8.95
CA LYS A 204 -38.05 -5.58 8.61
C LYS A 204 -37.50 -5.80 7.20
N PHE A 205 -37.90 -4.93 6.27
CA PHE A 205 -37.40 -4.95 4.90
C PHE A 205 -35.88 -4.66 4.85
N SER A 206 -35.38 -3.68 5.61
CA SER A 206 -33.96 -3.32 5.64
C SER A 206 -33.08 -4.44 6.20
N ILE A 207 -33.55 -5.16 7.23
CA ILE A 207 -32.88 -6.36 7.76
C ILE A 207 -32.86 -7.49 6.72
N LEU A 208 -33.99 -7.77 6.06
CA LEU A 208 -34.07 -8.81 5.01
C LEU A 208 -33.13 -8.48 3.83
N LEU A 209 -33.09 -7.22 3.42
CA LEU A 209 -32.19 -6.74 2.38
C LEU A 209 -30.73 -6.96 2.77
N LEU A 210 -30.35 -6.70 4.03
CA LEU A 210 -28.99 -6.91 4.50
C LEU A 210 -28.61 -8.39 4.50
N VAL A 211 -29.49 -9.27 4.98
CA VAL A 211 -29.28 -10.73 4.95
C VAL A 211 -29.09 -11.23 3.52
N PHE A 212 -29.90 -10.72 2.58
CA PHE A 212 -29.74 -11.01 1.16
C PHE A 212 -28.38 -10.55 0.62
N CYS A 213 -27.96 -9.32 0.95
CA CYS A 213 -26.66 -8.79 0.56
C CYS A 213 -25.49 -9.60 1.14
N MET A 214 -25.57 -10.00 2.41
CA MET A 214 -24.55 -10.87 3.04
C MET A 214 -24.48 -12.24 2.36
N THR A 215 -25.62 -12.80 1.96
CA THR A 215 -25.67 -14.08 1.26
C THR A 215 -25.03 -13.97 -0.13
N LEU A 216 -25.36 -12.93 -0.89
CA LEU A 216 -24.69 -12.64 -2.16
C LEU A 216 -23.19 -12.44 -1.98
N TYR A 217 -22.78 -11.74 -0.93
CA TYR A 217 -21.38 -11.49 -0.61
C TYR A 217 -20.62 -12.78 -0.34
N ALA A 218 -21.22 -13.71 0.42
CA ALA A 218 -20.65 -15.02 0.67
C ALA A 218 -20.48 -15.82 -0.64
N ILE A 219 -21.51 -15.86 -1.49
CA ILE A 219 -21.46 -16.56 -2.79
C ILE A 219 -20.34 -15.98 -3.68
N VAL A 220 -20.30 -14.67 -3.85
CA VAL A 220 -19.28 -14.01 -4.68
C VAL A 220 -17.88 -14.23 -4.11
N ASN A 221 -17.71 -14.25 -2.79
CA ASN A 221 -16.43 -14.55 -2.18
C ASN A 221 -15.96 -15.98 -2.45
N VAL A 222 -16.86 -16.97 -2.35
CA VAL A 222 -16.55 -18.36 -2.69
C VAL A 222 -16.13 -18.47 -4.16
N LEU A 223 -16.89 -17.86 -5.08
CA LEU A 223 -16.56 -17.83 -6.51
C LEU A 223 -15.23 -17.12 -6.77
N SER A 224 -14.95 -16.03 -6.04
CA SER A 224 -13.68 -15.30 -6.15
C SER A 224 -12.50 -16.01 -5.48
N GLY A 225 -12.75 -16.99 -4.61
CA GLY A 225 -11.72 -17.81 -3.97
C GLY A 225 -10.99 -18.72 -4.96
N PHE A 226 -11.62 -19.03 -6.09
CA PHE A 226 -11.01 -19.71 -7.23
C PHE A 226 -10.12 -18.80 -8.09
N ASN A 227 -10.04 -17.51 -7.78
CA ASN A 227 -9.17 -16.54 -8.45
C ASN A 227 -7.74 -16.64 -7.87
N PRO A 228 -6.66 -16.59 -8.67
CA PRO A 228 -5.29 -16.85 -8.22
C PRO A 228 -4.68 -15.78 -7.30
N ASP A 229 -5.42 -14.73 -6.95
CA ASP A 229 -5.00 -13.63 -6.07
C ASP A 229 -4.91 -13.99 -4.58
N SER A 230 -5.33 -15.21 -4.18
CA SER A 230 -5.27 -15.67 -2.78
C SER A 230 -3.84 -15.79 -2.23
N SER A 231 -2.83 -15.82 -3.10
CA SER A 231 -1.41 -15.86 -2.73
C SER A 231 -0.90 -14.56 -2.08
N GLN A 232 -1.49 -13.40 -2.38
CA GLN A 232 -1.06 -12.10 -1.83
C GLN A 232 -1.48 -11.87 -0.36
N LYS A 233 -2.48 -12.61 0.14
CA LYS A 233 -2.87 -12.56 1.57
C LYS A 233 -1.79 -13.17 2.49
N LYS A 234 -0.96 -14.08 1.96
CA LYS A 234 0.12 -14.73 2.71
C LYS A 234 1.21 -13.72 3.11
N ASP A 235 1.56 -12.80 2.21
CA ASP A 235 2.53 -11.72 2.46
C ASP A 235 2.08 -10.76 3.58
N TYR A 236 0.78 -10.53 3.75
CA TYR A 236 0.28 -9.64 4.81
C TYR A 236 0.48 -10.24 6.21
N ILE A 237 0.37 -11.57 6.34
CA ILE A 237 0.62 -12.30 7.59
C ILE A 237 2.13 -12.34 7.89
N GLU A 238 2.97 -12.59 6.88
CA GLU A 238 4.44 -12.48 7.04
C GLU A 238 4.90 -11.06 7.40
N LYS A 239 4.19 -10.02 6.91
CA LYS A 239 4.41 -8.61 7.28
C LYS A 239 4.07 -8.28 8.74
N LEU A 240 3.13 -8.98 9.36
CA LEU A 240 2.82 -8.83 10.79
C LEU A 240 3.87 -9.53 11.66
N VAL A 241 4.41 -10.66 11.20
CA VAL A 241 5.46 -11.43 11.90
C VAL A 241 6.81 -10.68 11.87
N SER A 242 7.15 -10.03 10.75
CA SER A 242 8.39 -9.24 10.62
C SER A 242 8.39 -7.90 11.37
N LYS A 243 7.26 -7.49 11.96
CA LYS A 243 7.15 -6.23 12.74
C LYS A 243 7.89 -6.27 14.09
N HIS A 244 8.48 -7.41 14.46
CA HIS A 244 9.23 -7.61 15.71
C HIS A 244 10.76 -7.47 15.58
N ILE A 245 11.27 -6.97 14.45
CA ILE A 245 12.70 -6.62 14.32
C ILE A 245 12.94 -5.23 14.96
N GLY A 246 12.73 -5.14 16.29
CA GLY A 246 13.39 -4.11 17.10
C GLY A 246 14.85 -4.50 17.31
N LYS A 247 15.72 -3.53 17.65
CA LYS A 247 17.16 -3.74 17.90
C LYS A 247 17.39 -5.02 18.73
N ASN A 248 17.78 -6.08 18.04
CA ASN A 248 17.86 -7.42 18.60
C ASN A 248 19.33 -7.79 18.70
N LYS A 249 19.84 -7.90 19.94
CA LYS A 249 21.24 -8.26 20.21
C LYS A 249 21.65 -9.58 19.54
N LYS A 250 20.72 -10.51 19.29
CA LYS A 250 21.00 -11.75 18.54
C LYS A 250 21.23 -11.52 17.05
N PHE A 251 20.60 -10.49 16.47
CA PHE A 251 20.82 -10.11 15.07
C PHE A 251 22.17 -9.40 14.91
N GLU A 252 22.50 -8.48 15.82
CA GLU A 252 23.78 -7.76 15.82
C GLU A 252 24.98 -8.71 15.90
N GLN A 253 24.88 -9.78 16.68
CA GLN A 253 25.91 -10.83 16.78
C GLN A 253 26.16 -11.61 15.48
N GLN A 254 25.22 -11.59 14.53
CA GLN A 254 25.34 -12.29 13.25
C GLN A 254 25.92 -11.41 12.13
N ILE A 255 26.08 -10.11 12.39
CA ILE A 255 26.61 -9.16 11.40
C ILE A 255 28.12 -9.39 11.23
N LYS A 256 28.53 -9.69 10.00
CA LYS A 256 29.96 -9.79 9.64
C LYS A 256 30.52 -8.39 9.42
N ILE A 257 31.22 -7.87 10.42
CA ILE A 257 31.85 -6.55 10.33
C ILE A 257 33.14 -6.67 9.51
N PRO A 258 33.31 -5.89 8.44
CA PRO A 258 34.54 -5.92 7.63
C PRO A 258 35.73 -5.44 8.43
N LYS A 259 36.89 -6.09 8.24
CA LYS A 259 38.14 -5.62 8.86
C LYS A 259 38.45 -4.20 8.38
N MET A 260 38.79 -3.35 9.34
CA MET A 260 39.29 -2.01 9.06
C MET A 260 40.57 -2.13 8.21
N TYR A 261 40.65 -1.34 7.14
CA TYR A 261 41.90 -1.24 6.39
C TYR A 261 42.88 -0.40 7.22
N LYS A 262 44.16 -0.79 7.23
CA LYS A 262 45.23 -0.01 7.86
C LYS A 262 45.78 1.02 6.88
#